data_AF-A0A956KAG7-F1
#
_entry.id   AF-A0A956KAG7-F1
#
_cell.length_a   1.000
_cell.length_b   1.000
_cell.length_c   1.000
_cell.angle_alpha   90.00
_cell.angle_beta   90.00
_cell.angle_gamma   90.00
#
_symmetry.space_group_name_H-M   'P 1'
#
loop_
_entity.id
_entity.type
_entity.pdbx_description
1 polymer ?
#
loop_
_entity_poly.entity_id
_entity_poly.type
_entity_poly.pdbx_seq_one_letter_code
_entity_poly.pdbx_strand_id
1 'polypeptide(L)'
;FSLWHRFQDEKLTRRGLQTQVKGQGRKLLRSLAANAADLPTKARRLVQGLEKARDHLFTFTEVEGVEPTNNLAERDIRRGVMWRKKSQATRTERGRRFVERLMTVVISCRAQQRSSFEFLRDTLRPDVPNPSLIPMGVP
;
A
#
# COMPACT_ATOMS: atom_id res chain seq x y z
N PHE A 1 -3.46 16.81 7.78
CA PHE A 1 -2.66 16.90 6.55
C PHE A 1 -1.88 18.22 6.38
N SER A 2 -2.14 19.27 7.18
CA SER A 2 -1.40 20.55 7.07
C SER A 2 0.13 20.42 7.14
N LEU A 3 0.67 19.56 8.02
CA LEU A 3 2.12 19.32 8.11
C LEU A 3 2.71 18.71 6.83
N TRP A 4 1.96 17.83 6.17
CA TRP A 4 2.36 17.23 4.91
C TRP A 4 2.39 18.26 3.79
N HIS A 5 1.36 19.09 3.66
CA HIS A 5 1.35 20.18 2.67
C HIS A 5 2.48 21.19 2.91
N ARG A 6 2.77 21.53 4.17
CA ARG A 6 3.93 22.38 4.49
C ARG A 6 5.26 21.73 4.09
N PHE A 7 5.38 20.41 4.20
CA PHE A 7 6.56 19.68 3.73
C PHE A 7 6.66 19.70 2.19
N GLN A 8 5.53 19.50 1.48
CA GLN A 8 5.48 19.61 0.02
C GLN A 8 5.80 21.02 -0.49
N ASP A 9 5.36 22.06 0.23
CA ASP A 9 5.66 23.47 -0.06
C ASP A 9 7.09 23.89 0.36
N GLU A 10 7.95 22.95 0.79
CA GLU A 10 9.31 23.21 1.29
C GLU A 10 9.38 24.09 2.57
N LYS A 11 8.24 24.37 3.20
CA LYS A 11 8.10 25.14 4.45
C LYS A 11 8.37 24.31 5.72
N LEU A 12 8.71 23.05 5.56
CA LEU A 12 9.01 22.12 6.66
C LEU A 12 10.05 21.10 6.18
N THR A 13 11.10 20.88 6.98
CA THR A 13 12.10 19.85 6.66
C THR A 13 11.53 18.45 6.92
N ARG A 14 12.09 17.41 6.26
CA ARG A 14 11.72 16.02 6.52
C ARG A 14 11.86 15.63 7.99
N ARG A 15 12.95 16.04 8.64
CA ARG A 15 13.16 15.85 10.09
C ARG A 15 12.06 16.55 10.91
N GLY A 16 11.69 17.77 10.54
CA GLY A 16 10.59 18.51 11.16
C GLY A 16 9.24 17.81 11.00
N LEU A 17 8.94 17.29 9.81
CA LEU A 17 7.75 16.48 9.54
C LEU A 17 7.72 15.23 10.44
N GLN A 18 8.80 14.45 10.46
CA GLN A 18 8.92 13.25 11.29
C GLN A 18 8.69 13.55 12.77
N THR A 19 9.39 14.54 13.32
CA THR A 19 9.27 14.89 14.75
C THR A 19 7.85 15.33 15.10
N GLN A 20 7.24 16.19 14.28
CA GLN A 20 5.91 16.72 14.59
C GLN A 20 4.80 15.66 14.41
N VAL A 21 4.81 14.92 13.30
CA VAL A 21 3.81 13.88 13.02
C VAL A 21 3.91 12.75 14.05
N LYS A 22 5.11 12.20 14.29
CA LYS A 22 5.29 11.12 15.28
C LYS A 22 4.99 11.61 16.70
N GLY A 23 5.35 12.85 17.02
CA GLY A 23 5.04 13.45 18.32
C GLY A 23 3.53 13.55 18.57
N GLN A 24 2.78 14.08 17.61
CA GLN A 24 1.32 14.17 17.65
C GLN A 24 0.68 12.78 17.67
N GLY A 25 1.13 11.88 16.79
CA GLY A 25 0.65 10.51 16.68
C GLY A 25 0.83 9.71 17.98
N ARG A 26 2.01 9.76 18.59
CA ARG A 26 2.27 9.10 19.88
C ARG A 26 1.44 9.66 21.03
N LYS A 27 1.15 10.97 21.04
CA LYS A 27 0.25 11.56 22.03
C LYS A 27 -1.19 11.04 21.84
N LEU A 28 -1.66 11.02 20.60
CA LEU A 28 -2.99 10.49 20.25
C LEU A 28 -3.13 9.00 20.62
N LEU A 29 -2.19 8.16 20.19
CA LEU A 29 -2.22 6.71 20.47
C LEU A 29 -2.21 6.42 21.98
N ARG A 30 -1.40 7.14 22.76
CA ARG A 30 -1.40 7.02 24.22
C ARG A 30 -2.74 7.40 24.83
N SER A 31 -3.34 8.50 24.38
CA SER A 31 -4.66 8.93 24.85
C SER A 31 -5.75 7.91 24.50
N LEU A 32 -5.73 7.37 23.28
CA LEU A 32 -6.67 6.33 22.86
C LEU A 32 -6.50 5.03 23.67
N ALA A 33 -5.27 4.61 23.91
CA ALA A 33 -4.97 3.42 24.69
C ALA A 33 -5.39 3.56 26.16
N ALA A 34 -5.14 4.73 26.78
CA ALA A 34 -5.51 5.00 28.15
C ALA A 34 -7.03 4.94 28.39
N ASN A 35 -7.83 5.30 27.40
CA ASN A 35 -9.30 5.32 27.49
C ASN A 35 -9.96 4.08 26.84
N ALA A 36 -9.18 3.08 26.42
CA ALA A 36 -9.70 1.98 25.61
C ALA A 36 -10.68 1.06 26.36
N ALA A 37 -10.63 1.04 27.69
CA ALA A 37 -11.53 0.25 28.53
C ALA A 37 -12.99 0.69 28.37
N ASP A 38 -13.23 2.00 28.32
CA ASP A 38 -14.57 2.61 28.27
C ASP A 38 -15.15 2.65 26.85
N LEU A 39 -14.36 2.26 25.84
CA LEU A 39 -14.80 2.24 24.46
C LEU A 39 -15.69 1.03 24.14
N PRO A 40 -16.69 1.19 23.25
CA PRO A 40 -17.40 0.06 22.67
C PRO A 40 -16.43 -0.95 22.03
N THR A 41 -16.79 -2.24 22.03
CA THR A 41 -15.92 -3.33 21.57
C THR A 41 -15.28 -3.08 20.20
N LYS A 42 -16.02 -2.51 19.24
CA LYS A 42 -15.48 -2.18 17.91
C LYS A 42 -14.36 -1.12 17.98
N ALA A 43 -14.56 -0.07 18.76
CA ALA A 43 -13.58 0.99 18.94
C ALA A 43 -12.36 0.49 19.72
N ARG A 44 -12.55 -0.33 20.75
CA ARG A 44 -11.44 -0.98 21.48
C ARG A 44 -10.56 -1.84 20.55
N ARG A 45 -11.16 -2.62 19.66
CA ARG A 45 -10.43 -3.42 18.64
C ARG A 45 -9.65 -2.54 17.67
N LEU A 46 -10.23 -1.40 17.27
CA LEU A 46 -9.52 -0.43 16.44
C LEU A 46 -8.28 0.12 17.15
N VAL A 47 -8.41 0.53 18.42
CA VAL A 47 -7.28 1.03 19.21
C VAL A 47 -6.19 -0.03 19.36
N GLN A 48 -6.56 -1.28 19.65
CA GLN A 48 -5.61 -2.40 19.70
C GLN A 48 -4.90 -2.63 18.35
N GLY A 49 -5.62 -2.49 17.24
CA GLY A 49 -5.04 -2.58 15.90
C GLY A 49 -4.04 -1.46 15.62
N LEU A 50 -4.39 -0.22 15.98
CA LEU A 50 -3.50 0.94 15.85
C LEU A 50 -2.23 0.78 16.71
N GLU A 51 -2.35 0.28 17.93
CA GLU A 51 -1.20 0.04 18.80
C GLU A 51 -0.28 -1.05 18.23
N LYS A 52 -0.84 -2.13 17.68
CA LYS A 52 -0.05 -3.16 16.98
C LYS A 52 0.69 -2.61 15.76
N ALA A 53 0.11 -1.63 15.07
CA ALA A 53 0.68 -1.02 13.89
C ALA A 53 1.53 0.24 14.17
N ARG A 54 1.73 0.61 15.44
CA ARG A 54 2.26 1.93 15.86
C ARG A 54 3.57 2.32 15.17
N ASP A 55 4.43 1.36 14.90
CA ASP A 55 5.75 1.57 14.29
C ASP A 55 5.66 1.81 12.77
N HIS A 56 4.53 1.48 12.15
CA HIS A 56 4.29 1.61 10.70
C HIS A 56 3.30 2.72 10.33
N LEU A 57 2.56 3.28 11.30
CA LEU A 57 1.53 4.30 11.03
C LEU A 57 2.08 5.59 10.37
N PHE A 58 3.36 5.88 10.54
CA PHE A 58 3.98 7.14 10.10
C PHE A 58 5.17 6.94 9.15
N THR A 59 5.28 5.78 8.51
CA THR A 59 6.39 5.44 7.59
C THR A 59 6.51 6.44 6.42
N PHE A 60 5.42 7.06 5.99
CA PHE A 60 5.42 8.14 4.97
C PHE A 60 6.28 9.35 5.35
N THR A 61 6.57 9.55 6.64
CA THR A 61 7.47 10.62 7.10
C THR A 61 8.94 10.26 6.90
N GLU A 62 9.25 8.97 6.77
CA GLU A 62 10.61 8.43 6.67
C GLU A 62 10.99 8.17 5.22
N VAL A 63 10.11 7.48 4.50
CA VAL A 63 10.37 7.00 3.15
C VAL A 63 9.96 8.07 2.12
N GLU A 64 10.82 8.31 1.15
CA GLU A 64 10.52 9.20 0.03
C GLU A 64 9.53 8.55 -0.95
N GLY A 65 8.69 9.37 -1.59
CA GLY A 65 7.67 8.87 -2.52
C GLY A 65 6.46 8.18 -1.87
N VAL A 66 6.48 7.91 -0.56
CA VAL A 66 5.33 7.36 0.17
C VAL A 66 4.42 8.49 0.64
N GLU A 67 3.18 8.49 0.16
CA GLU A 67 2.15 9.46 0.58
C GLU A 67 1.56 9.12 1.96
N PRO A 68 1.00 10.11 2.69
CA PRO A 68 0.26 9.87 3.94
C PRO A 68 -1.11 9.23 3.72
N THR A 69 -1.45 8.87 2.47
CA THR A 69 -2.73 8.29 2.09
C THR A 69 -2.53 6.92 1.44
N ASN A 70 -3.54 6.05 1.55
CA ASN A 70 -3.52 4.73 0.94
C ASN A 70 -3.96 4.74 -0.54
N ASN A 71 -4.05 5.92 -1.17
CA ASN A 71 -4.65 6.10 -2.49
C ASN A 71 -3.97 5.24 -3.57
N LEU A 72 -2.64 5.13 -3.51
CA LEU A 72 -1.87 4.32 -4.47
C LEU A 72 -2.26 2.84 -4.37
N ALA A 73 -2.17 2.25 -3.18
CA ALA A 73 -2.51 0.85 -2.98
C ALA A 73 -3.99 0.58 -3.30
N GLU A 74 -4.90 1.47 -2.90
CA GLU A 74 -6.33 1.36 -3.23
C GLU A 74 -6.57 1.37 -4.73
N ARG A 75 -5.90 2.28 -5.46
CA ARG A 75 -5.99 2.37 -6.93
C ARG A 75 -5.50 1.10 -7.60
N ASP A 76 -4.41 0.52 -7.10
CA ASP A 76 -3.80 -0.68 -7.65
C ASP A 76 -4.70 -1.92 -7.45
N ILE A 77 -5.23 -2.11 -6.23
CA ILE A 77 -6.12 -3.25 -5.95
C ILE A 77 -7.52 -3.09 -6.55
N ARG A 78 -7.97 -1.85 -6.83
CA ARG A 78 -9.33 -1.56 -7.32
C ARG A 78 -9.68 -2.36 -8.56
N ARG A 79 -8.72 -2.59 -9.46
CA ARG A 79 -8.93 -3.41 -10.68
C ARG A 79 -9.36 -4.82 -10.33
N GLY A 80 -8.65 -5.47 -9.41
CA GLY A 80 -8.96 -6.83 -8.94
C GLY A 80 -10.31 -6.87 -8.22
N VAL A 81 -10.61 -5.86 -7.41
CA VAL A 81 -11.89 -5.74 -6.71
C VAL A 81 -13.06 -5.59 -7.69
N MET A 82 -12.92 -4.71 -8.69
CA MET A 82 -13.95 -4.48 -9.71
C MET A 82 -14.18 -5.73 -10.57
N TRP A 83 -13.10 -6.38 -11.01
CA TRP A 83 -13.18 -7.65 -11.74
C TRP A 83 -13.91 -8.71 -10.89
N ARG A 84 -13.50 -8.90 -9.63
CA ARG A 84 -14.11 -9.89 -8.73
C ARG A 84 -15.60 -9.65 -8.57
N LYS A 85 -16.01 -8.39 -8.43
CA LYS A 85 -17.42 -7.99 -8.30
C LYS A 85 -18.22 -8.27 -9.57
N LYS A 86 -17.69 -7.97 -10.75
CA LYS A 86 -18.39 -8.15 -12.03
C LYS A 86 -18.43 -9.61 -12.49
N SER A 87 -17.34 -10.34 -12.32
CA SER A 87 -17.17 -11.72 -12.82
C SER A 87 -17.51 -12.79 -11.79
N GLN A 88 -18.02 -12.40 -10.61
CA GLN A 88 -18.34 -13.29 -9.48
C GLN A 88 -17.17 -14.16 -8.98
N ALA A 89 -15.93 -13.72 -9.24
CA ALA A 89 -14.69 -14.43 -8.93
C ALA A 89 -14.63 -15.85 -9.56
N THR A 90 -13.64 -16.64 -9.13
CA THR A 90 -13.59 -18.06 -9.46
C THR A 90 -13.84 -18.92 -8.23
N ARG A 91 -14.32 -20.14 -8.44
CA ARG A 91 -14.58 -21.12 -7.37
C ARG A 91 -13.56 -22.25 -7.31
N THR A 92 -12.67 -22.35 -8.29
CA THR A 92 -11.63 -23.40 -8.37
C THR A 92 -10.27 -22.86 -7.96
N GLU A 93 -9.40 -23.71 -7.41
CA GLU A 93 -8.03 -23.31 -7.08
C GLU A 93 -7.25 -22.90 -8.33
N ARG A 94 -7.41 -23.64 -9.44
CA ARG A 94 -6.80 -23.31 -10.74
C ARG A 94 -7.14 -21.89 -11.18
N GLY A 95 -8.41 -21.49 -11.13
CA GLY A 95 -8.78 -20.14 -11.53
C GLY A 95 -8.29 -19.07 -10.54
N ARG A 96 -8.17 -19.39 -9.24
CA ARG A 96 -7.64 -18.45 -8.23
C ARG A 96 -6.18 -18.15 -8.55
N ARG A 97 -5.39 -19.19 -8.81
CA ARG A 97 -3.98 -19.07 -9.24
C ARG A 97 -3.83 -18.31 -10.55
N PHE A 98 -4.71 -18.55 -11.53
CA PHE A 98 -4.68 -17.81 -12.79
C PHE A 98 -4.88 -16.31 -12.56
N VAL A 99 -5.93 -15.94 -11.82
CA VAL A 99 -6.24 -14.54 -11.54
C VAL A 99 -5.17 -13.88 -10.68
N GLU A 100 -4.69 -14.56 -9.63
CA GLU A 100 -3.58 -14.11 -8.79
C GLU A 100 -2.38 -13.72 -9.65
N ARG A 101 -1.91 -14.63 -10.50
CA ARG A 101 -0.74 -14.40 -11.36
C ARG A 101 -0.98 -13.29 -12.39
N LEU A 102 -2.14 -13.29 -13.05
CA LEU A 102 -2.45 -12.30 -14.07
C LEU A 102 -2.56 -10.89 -13.46
N MET A 103 -3.20 -10.76 -12.29
CA MET A 103 -3.30 -9.49 -11.59
C MET A 103 -1.92 -8.99 -11.13
N THR A 104 -1.05 -9.88 -10.63
CA THR A 104 0.34 -9.53 -10.31
C THR A 104 1.06 -8.97 -11.52
N VAL A 105 1.02 -9.66 -12.67
CA VAL A 105 1.64 -9.16 -13.92
C VAL A 105 1.09 -7.80 -14.31
N VAL A 106 -0.24 -7.65 -14.38
CA VAL A 106 -0.88 -6.41 -14.85
C VAL A 106 -0.58 -5.23 -13.92
N ILE A 107 -0.65 -5.43 -12.61
CA ILE A 107 -0.40 -4.38 -11.62
C ILE A 107 1.08 -3.99 -11.64
N SER A 108 2.00 -4.97 -11.59
CA SER A 108 3.44 -4.71 -11.60
C SER A 108 3.91 -4.05 -12.90
N CYS A 109 3.49 -4.54 -14.07
CA CYS A 109 3.85 -3.91 -15.35
C CYS A 109 3.33 -2.47 -15.42
N ARG A 110 2.09 -2.21 -14.97
CA ARG A 110 1.54 -0.85 -14.94
C ARG A 110 2.33 0.07 -14.01
N ALA A 111 2.68 -0.39 -12.81
CA ALA A 111 3.49 0.38 -11.86
C ALA A 111 4.87 0.72 -12.45
N GLN A 112 5.45 -0.20 -13.21
CA GLN A 112 6.74 -0.05 -13.90
C GLN A 112 6.65 0.69 -15.24
N GLN A 113 5.48 1.19 -15.65
CA GLN A 113 5.25 1.78 -16.98
C GLN A 113 5.63 0.85 -18.15
N ARG A 114 5.43 -0.47 -17.98
CA ARG A 114 5.70 -1.52 -18.98
C ARG A 114 4.40 -2.09 -19.54
N SER A 115 4.45 -2.58 -20.78
CA SER A 115 3.34 -3.31 -21.39
C SER A 115 3.18 -4.70 -20.76
N SER A 116 2.03 -4.97 -20.15
CA SER A 116 1.70 -6.31 -19.65
C SER A 116 1.53 -7.33 -20.77
N PHE A 117 1.13 -6.89 -21.97
CA PHE A 117 1.00 -7.76 -23.13
C PHE A 117 2.37 -8.25 -23.61
N GLU A 118 3.34 -7.34 -23.74
CA GLU A 118 4.71 -7.70 -24.14
C GLU A 118 5.36 -8.60 -23.10
N PHE A 119 5.17 -8.31 -21.81
CA PHE A 119 5.65 -9.17 -20.73
C PHE A 119 5.12 -10.61 -20.87
N LEU A 120 3.82 -10.78 -21.11
CA LEU A 120 3.22 -12.11 -21.28
C LEU A 120 3.70 -12.80 -22.56
N ARG A 121 3.78 -12.05 -23.67
CA ARG A 121 4.32 -12.56 -24.94
C ARG A 121 5.73 -13.10 -24.75
N ASP A 122 6.61 -12.32 -24.12
CA ASP A 122 8.02 -12.69 -23.95
C ASP A 122 8.18 -13.84 -22.94
N THR A 123 7.29 -13.96 -21.95
CA THR A 123 7.25 -15.11 -21.03
C THR A 123 6.89 -16.44 -21.73
N LEU A 124 6.14 -16.37 -22.84
CA LEU A 124 5.70 -17.55 -23.60
C LEU A 124 6.68 -17.91 -24.72
N ARG A 125 7.70 -17.09 -24.96
CA ARG A 125 8.69 -17.30 -26.02
C ARG A 125 9.85 -18.15 -25.49
N PRO A 126 10.18 -19.28 -26.15
CA PRO A 126 11.26 -20.17 -25.71
C PRO A 126 12.65 -19.62 -26.00
N ASP A 127 12.76 -18.65 -26.92
CA ASP A 127 14.02 -18.11 -27.45
C ASP A 127 14.53 -16.87 -26.69
N VAL A 128 13.77 -16.36 -25.72
CA VAL A 128 14.15 -15.20 -24.89
C VAL A 128 14.21 -15.58 -23.42
N PRO A 129 15.12 -14.99 -22.63
CA PRO A 129 15.09 -15.14 -21.18
C PRO A 129 13.76 -14.65 -20.61
N ASN A 130 13.23 -15.39 -19.62
CA ASN A 130 11.98 -15.00 -18.97
C ASN A 130 12.10 -13.58 -18.37
N PRO A 131 11.19 -12.66 -18.72
CA PRO A 131 11.24 -11.31 -18.20
C PRO A 131 10.96 -11.30 -16.69
N SER A 132 11.70 -10.48 -15.95
CA SER A 132 11.47 -10.30 -14.51
C SER A 132 10.40 -9.24 -14.24
N LEU A 133 9.57 -9.49 -13.22
CA LEU A 133 8.71 -8.47 -12.61
C LEU A 133 9.41 -7.74 -11.45
N ILE A 134 10.59 -8.20 -11.02
CA ILE A 134 11.39 -7.50 -10.02
C ILE A 134 12.17 -6.40 -10.75
N PRO A 135 12.00 -5.12 -10.38
CA PRO A 135 12.77 -4.03 -10.99
C PRO A 135 14.27 -4.24 -10.82
N MET A 136 15.04 -4.10 -11.91
CA MET A 136 16.51 -4.18 -11.89
C MET A 136 17.09 -2.82 -11.46
N GLY A 137 17.03 -2.55 -10.15
CA GLY A 137 17.56 -1.34 -9.46
C GLY A 137 16.55 -0.19 -9.34
N VAL A 138 16.43 0.58 -8.23
CA VAL A 138 17.01 0.63 -6.86
C VAL A 138 15.82 1.15 -5.95
N PRO A 139 15.83 0.96 -4.62
CA PRO A 139 14.68 0.70 -3.73
C PRO A 139 13.70 1.86 -3.50
#